data_AF-A0A1U7V6Z2-F1
#
_entry.id   AF-A0A1U7V6Z2-F1
#
_cell.length_a   1.000
_cell.length_b   1.000
_cell.length_c   1.000
_cell.angle_alpha   90.00
_cell.angle_beta   90.00
_cell.angle_gamma   90.00
#
_symmetry.space_group_name_H-M   'P 1'
#
loop_
_entity.id
_entity.type
_entity.pdbx_description
1 polymer ?
#
loop_
_entity_poly.entity_id
_entity_poly.type
_entity_poly.pdbx_seq_one_letter_code
_entity_poly.pdbx_strand_id
1 'polypeptide(L)'
;MELLLPAESGLYLNHNNVIPNGHFKKHWQNYVRTWFNQPARKTRRRAAMQQKAVKIFPRPTAGSLRPIVREQTLKYNMKVHDGRGFSLEELKVRF
;
A
#
# COMPACT_ATOMS: atom_id res chain seq x y z
N MET A 1 17.74 48.52 -35.17
CA MET A 1 17.05 47.46 -35.91
C MET A 1 17.19 46.19 -35.08
N GLU A 2 16.08 45.83 -34.44
CA GLU A 2 15.90 44.59 -33.69
C GLU A 2 16.08 43.35 -34.56
N LEU A 3 16.03 42.20 -33.89
CA LEU A 3 15.79 40.81 -34.34
C LEU A 3 17.07 39.96 -34.35
N LEU A 4 17.20 38.83 -33.64
CA LEU A 4 16.39 38.14 -32.64
C LEU A 4 17.31 37.00 -32.16
N LEU A 5 17.69 36.93 -30.89
CA LEU A 5 18.27 35.70 -30.34
C LEU A 5 17.12 34.70 -30.16
N PRO A 6 17.09 33.55 -30.84
CA PRO A 6 16.11 32.53 -30.50
C PRO A 6 16.59 31.88 -29.20
N ALA A 7 15.98 32.31 -28.11
CA ALA A 7 15.96 31.56 -26.86
C ALA A 7 15.16 30.26 -27.08
N GLU A 8 15.78 29.25 -27.71
CA GLU A 8 15.26 27.88 -27.73
C GLU A 8 16.06 27.02 -26.75
N SER A 9 15.91 27.28 -25.46
CA SER A 9 16.30 26.33 -24.42
C SER A 9 15.16 25.29 -24.25
N GLY A 10 15.02 24.39 -25.23
CA GLY A 10 14.01 23.34 -25.25
C GLY A 10 14.62 21.95 -25.44
N LEU A 11 15.06 21.32 -24.34
CA LEU A 11 15.38 19.88 -24.21
C LEU A 11 16.13 19.25 -25.39
N TYR A 12 17.38 19.66 -25.60
CA TYR A 12 18.28 18.92 -26.48
C TYR A 12 18.63 17.56 -25.86
N LEU A 13 18.09 16.47 -26.41
CA LEU A 13 18.59 15.12 -26.18
C LEU A 13 19.94 15.01 -26.90
N ASN A 14 21.03 15.22 -26.16
CA ASN A 14 22.38 15.30 -26.73
C ASN A 14 22.91 13.96 -27.30
N HIS A 15 22.15 12.86 -27.20
CA HIS A 15 22.55 11.52 -27.67
C HIS A 15 21.35 10.59 -27.91
N ASN A 16 21.60 9.35 -28.37
CA ASN A 16 20.60 8.28 -28.51
C ASN A 16 20.13 7.74 -27.15
N ASN A 17 19.42 8.59 -26.41
CA ASN A 17 18.87 8.30 -25.11
C ASN A 17 17.36 8.02 -25.22
N VAL A 18 16.84 7.23 -24.29
CA VAL A 18 15.40 6.98 -24.18
C VAL A 18 14.65 8.30 -24.00
N ILE A 19 13.55 8.47 -24.74
CA ILE A 19 12.69 9.64 -24.63
C ILE A 19 12.22 9.79 -23.17
N PRO A 20 12.51 10.93 -22.51
CA PRO A 20 12.19 11.10 -21.10
C PRO A 20 10.68 11.17 -20.90
N ASN A 21 10.10 10.15 -20.24
CA ASN A 21 8.69 10.09 -19.87
C ASN A 21 8.46 10.38 -18.38
N GLY A 22 8.99 11.53 -17.93
CA GLY A 22 8.86 11.97 -16.54
C GLY A 22 7.47 12.57 -16.26
N HIS A 23 6.73 11.99 -15.30
CA HIS A 23 5.41 12.47 -14.91
C HIS A 23 5.47 13.60 -13.87
N PHE A 24 6.28 14.63 -14.14
CA PHE A 24 6.56 15.76 -13.24
C PHE A 24 6.03 17.10 -13.76
N LYS A 25 5.04 17.07 -14.65
CA LYS A 25 4.48 18.27 -15.32
C LYS A 25 3.56 19.12 -14.43
N LYS A 26 3.10 18.58 -13.29
CA LYS A 26 2.22 19.26 -12.31
C LYS A 26 3.05 19.79 -11.13
N HIS A 27 2.43 20.55 -10.23
CA HIS A 27 3.04 21.01 -8.97
C HIS A 27 3.26 19.85 -7.96
N TRP A 28 4.11 18.88 -8.32
CA TRP A 28 4.37 17.66 -7.56
C TRP A 28 5.15 17.92 -6.27
N GLN A 29 5.96 18.98 -6.22
CA GLN A 29 6.78 19.34 -5.07
C GLN A 29 5.95 19.57 -3.79
N ASN A 30 4.72 20.07 -3.94
CA ASN A 30 3.79 20.31 -2.82
C ASN A 30 3.21 19.01 -2.23
N TYR A 31 3.29 17.89 -2.95
CA TYR A 31 2.68 16.61 -2.57
C TYR A 31 3.73 15.53 -2.28
N VAL A 32 4.95 15.94 -1.95
CA VAL A 32 6.02 15.01 -1.58
C VAL A 32 5.74 14.43 -0.20
N ARG A 33 5.33 13.16 -0.16
CA ARG A 33 5.15 12.43 1.10
C ARG A 33 6.48 11.83 1.55
N THR A 34 7.06 12.39 2.60
CA THR A 34 8.24 11.84 3.27
C THR A 34 7.86 10.77 4.29
N TRP A 35 8.79 9.86 4.59
CA TRP A 35 8.56 8.70 5.48
C TRP A 35 9.45 8.71 6.73
N PHE A 36 9.94 9.89 7.14
CA PHE A 36 10.78 10.05 8.34
C PHE A 36 10.09 9.60 9.65
N ASN A 37 8.75 9.63 9.67
CA ASN A 37 7.94 9.17 10.79
C ASN A 37 7.75 7.64 10.86
N GLN A 38 8.32 6.87 9.92
CA GLN A 38 8.21 5.40 9.88
C GLN A 38 8.64 4.71 11.21
N PRO A 39 9.80 5.03 11.83
CA PRO A 39 10.17 4.43 13.12
C PRO A 39 9.18 4.78 14.24
N ALA A 40 8.75 6.05 14.33
CA ALA A 40 7.74 6.47 15.30
C ALA A 40 6.40 5.74 15.09
N ARG A 41 5.97 5.55 13.83
CA ARG A 41 4.76 4.78 13.52
C ARG A 41 4.89 3.31 13.92
N LYS A 42 6.06 2.70 13.78
CA LYS A 42 6.33 1.32 14.22
C LYS A 42 6.18 1.19 15.74
N THR A 43 6.82 2.06 16.50
CA THR A 43 6.73 2.07 17.97
C THR A 43 5.30 2.32 18.44
N ARG A 44 4.61 3.29 17.84
CA ARG A 44 3.20 3.58 18.16
C ARG A 44 2.27 2.40 17.88
N ARG A 45 2.42 1.70 16.75
CA ARG A 45 1.63 0.50 16.43
C ARG A 45 1.87 -0.61 17.46
N ARG A 46 3.13 -0.83 17.86
CA ARG A 46 3.50 -1.83 18.87
C ARG A 46 2.88 -1.51 20.24
N ALA A 47 2.99 -0.27 20.71
CA ALA A 47 2.41 0.14 21.98
C ALA A 47 0.88 -0.04 22.01
N ALA A 48 0.19 0.35 20.93
CA ALA A 48 -1.25 0.15 20.80
C ALA A 48 -1.65 -1.34 20.76
N MET A 49 -0.85 -2.19 20.09
CA MET A 49 -1.05 -3.64 20.11
C MET A 49 -0.89 -4.22 21.52
N GLN A 50 0.12 -3.79 22.29
CA GLN A 50 0.34 -4.22 23.66
C GLN A 50 -0.81 -3.81 24.58
N GLN A 51 -1.25 -2.55 24.50
CA GLN A 51 -2.39 -2.04 25.27
C GLN A 51 -3.67 -2.83 24.96
N LYS A 52 -3.90 -3.14 23.68
CA LYS A 52 -5.02 -3.98 23.26
C LYS A 52 -4.93 -5.39 23.85
N ALA A 53 -3.73 -6.01 23.84
CA ALA A 53 -3.51 -7.35 24.38
C ALA A 53 -3.83 -7.42 25.88
N VAL A 54 -3.31 -6.46 26.66
CA VAL A 54 -3.57 -6.36 28.11
C VAL A 54 -5.06 -6.21 28.40
N LYS A 55 -5.79 -5.43 27.61
CA LYS A 55 -7.24 -5.24 27.77
C LYS A 55 -8.07 -6.48 27.44
N ILE A 56 -7.61 -7.31 26.49
CA ILE A 56 -8.35 -8.49 25.98
C ILE A 56 -8.03 -9.76 26.79
N PHE A 57 -6.91 -9.78 27.52
CA PHE A 57 -6.52 -10.89 28.38
C PHE A 57 -7.70 -11.35 29.26
N PRO A 58 -8.06 -12.65 29.29
CA PRO A 58 -7.30 -13.84 28.89
C PRO A 58 -7.49 -14.32 27.44
N ARG A 59 -8.25 -13.61 26.61
CA ARG A 59 -8.53 -14.03 25.23
C ARG A 59 -7.34 -13.75 24.30
N PRO A 60 -7.18 -14.51 23.21
CA PRO A 60 -6.10 -14.27 22.25
C PRO A 60 -6.24 -12.90 21.55
N THR A 61 -5.10 -12.21 21.38
CA THR A 61 -5.06 -10.85 20.80
C THR A 61 -5.32 -10.82 19.29
N ALA A 62 -5.05 -11.94 18.59
CA ALA A 62 -5.22 -12.09 17.15
C ALA A 62 -6.69 -11.96 16.68
N GLY A 63 -7.65 -11.98 17.60
CA GLY A 63 -9.07 -11.83 17.31
C GLY A 63 -9.77 -13.18 17.11
N SER A 64 -10.89 -13.16 16.39
CA SER A 64 -11.69 -14.35 16.11
C SER A 64 -11.03 -15.25 15.07
N LEU A 65 -11.35 -16.54 15.12
CA LEU A 65 -10.95 -17.51 14.10
C LEU A 65 -11.49 -17.11 12.73
N ARG A 66 -10.67 -17.30 11.67
CA ARG A 66 -11.00 -16.95 10.29
C ARG A 66 -11.09 -18.21 9.43
N PRO A 67 -12.02 -18.29 8.46
CA PRO A 67 -12.10 -19.42 7.54
C PRO A 67 -11.02 -19.35 6.46
N ILE A 68 -10.78 -20.48 5.83
CA ILE A 68 -9.83 -20.64 4.75
C ILE A 68 -10.57 -20.46 3.41
N VAL A 69 -10.16 -19.49 2.58
CA VAL A 69 -10.85 -19.12 1.33
C VAL A 69 -9.87 -19.10 0.16
N ARG A 70 -10.30 -19.59 -1.01
CA ARG A 70 -9.54 -19.50 -2.28
C ARG A 70 -9.67 -18.12 -2.91
N GLU A 71 -8.63 -17.65 -3.60
CA GLU A 71 -8.71 -16.39 -4.34
C GLU A 71 -9.63 -16.48 -5.57
N GLN A 72 -10.10 -15.34 -6.06
CA GLN A 72 -11.20 -15.25 -7.03
C GLN A 72 -10.80 -15.52 -8.50
N THR A 73 -9.53 -15.29 -8.86
CA THR A 73 -9.11 -15.30 -10.27
C THR A 73 -8.45 -16.62 -10.67
N LEU A 74 -8.51 -16.97 -11.96
CA LEU A 74 -7.90 -18.20 -12.49
C LEU A 74 -6.42 -18.33 -12.11
N LYS A 75 -5.66 -17.22 -12.21
CA LYS A 75 -4.24 -17.18 -11.88
C LYS A 75 -3.96 -17.54 -10.42
N TYR A 76 -4.86 -17.23 -9.50
CA TYR A 76 -4.64 -17.38 -8.06
C TYR A 76 -5.57 -18.39 -7.39
N ASN A 77 -6.41 -19.12 -8.12
CA ASN A 77 -7.33 -20.12 -7.56
C ASN A 77 -6.62 -21.23 -6.75
N MET A 78 -5.33 -21.49 -7.04
CA MET A 78 -4.52 -22.44 -6.27
C MET A 78 -4.09 -21.88 -4.91
N LYS A 79 -4.13 -20.56 -4.73
CA LYS A 79 -3.75 -19.89 -3.49
C LYS A 79 -4.94 -19.78 -2.56
N VAL A 80 -4.61 -19.85 -1.27
CA VAL A 80 -5.55 -19.88 -0.18
C VAL A 80 -5.13 -18.84 0.85
N HIS A 81 -6.09 -18.13 1.44
CA HIS A 81 -5.85 -17.09 2.44
C HIS A 81 -6.96 -17.05 3.49
N ASP A 82 -6.73 -16.29 4.56
CA ASP A 82 -7.70 -16.08 5.63
C ASP A 82 -8.86 -15.19 5.16
N GLY A 83 -10.05 -15.78 5.02
CA GLY A 83 -11.29 -15.09 4.67
C GLY A 83 -11.81 -14.18 5.78
N ARG A 84 -12.96 -13.53 5.56
CA ARG A 84 -13.53 -12.55 6.51
C ARG A 84 -14.16 -13.19 7.75
N GLY A 85 -14.95 -14.24 7.55
CA GLY A 85 -15.74 -14.92 8.58
C GLY A 85 -16.50 -16.11 8.00
N PHE A 86 -16.86 -17.07 8.84
CA PHE A 86 -17.51 -18.32 8.44
C PHE A 86 -18.90 -18.10 7.86
N SER A 87 -19.32 -18.99 6.95
CA SER A 87 -20.70 -19.01 6.45
C SER A 87 -21.66 -19.60 7.49
N LEU A 88 -22.95 -19.29 7.39
CA LEU A 88 -23.96 -19.85 8.31
C LEU A 88 -24.08 -21.38 8.19
N GLU A 89 -23.88 -21.89 6.98
CA GLU A 89 -23.88 -23.34 6.71
C GLU A 89 -22.70 -24.03 7.40
N GLU A 90 -21.50 -23.45 7.32
CA GLU A 90 -20.31 -23.96 8.01
C GLU A 90 -20.48 -23.96 9.54
N LEU A 91 -21.15 -22.94 10.09
CA LEU A 91 -21.42 -22.86 11.53
C LEU A 91 -22.49 -23.87 11.97
N LYS A 92 -23.52 -24.09 11.15
CA LYS A 92 -24.62 -25.01 11.46
C LYS A 92 -24.19 -26.48 11.41
N VAL A 93 -23.27 -26.86 10.53
CA VAL A 93 -22.79 -28.26 10.46
C VAL A 93 -22.10 -28.70 11.75
N ARG A 94 -21.57 -27.75 12.53
CA ARG A 94 -20.71 -28.02 13.69
C ARG A 94 -21.41 -27.92 15.06
N PHE A 95 -22.65 -27.40 15.10
CA PHE A 95 -23.49 -27.33 16.31
C PHE A 95 -24.72 -28.19 16.13
#